data_AF-A0AAU5BME8-F1
#
_entry.id   AF-A0AAU5BME8-F1
#
_cell.length_a   1.000
_cell.length_b   1.000
_cell.length_c   1.000
_cell.angle_alpha   90.00
_cell.angle_beta   90.00
_cell.angle_gamma   90.00
#
_symmetry.space_group_name_H-M   'P 1'
#
loop_
_entity.id
_entity.type
_entity.pdbx_description
1 polymer ?
#
loop_
_entity_poly.entity_id
_entity_poly.type
_entity_poly.pdbx_seq_one_letter_code
_entity_poly.pdbx_strand_id
1 'polypeptide(L)'
;MLDCPNPPPVTVVLDPYDDVVHTRAALASHAPQHGRLTVHPTPGTDAGIALAYDILAALDKPVPLAGHHYLDPAPVWSVVAAWILATPITHLTLLRAHLLTPHRFKDLLTLRRRTEVRLVLVCHHRALRAFLERELRQLDHRVAEASALLPEAEPATVERQASQAARPLANRWISLPALTTLRAFEETVSPCRCAAPMAQDRDFFPPVMPPVTEAEVAWRLHRATAHPYLAAQLATAVFTAASTTQLATAHVRDLAPDGTTVTLHGRGPRRGCMTHTVPAWASPLLRAAALHWSLGTGTSGPLFSDPLGDEGTPSLTAFAEDCKLRPPQPPRPKPRGSRRGTTPGPKQPVKTIWPVCTAHYEHSLAEAEPDLMQGCPYPPPHTRKTIERRKKGWLPPDYGLRELRHLR
;
A
#
# COMPACT_ATOMS: atom_id res chain seq x y z
N MET A 1 -12.17 20.37 -3.44
CA MET A 1 -11.03 20.02 -4.33
C MET A 1 -9.77 20.55 -3.68
N LEU A 2 -8.76 19.70 -3.54
CA LEU A 2 -7.43 20.10 -3.06
C LEU A 2 -6.74 20.84 -4.21
N ASP A 3 -7.06 22.12 -4.40
CA ASP A 3 -6.38 22.99 -5.35
C ASP A 3 -5.66 24.07 -4.58
N CYS A 4 -4.33 24.08 -4.66
CA CYS A 4 -3.54 25.16 -4.12
C CYS A 4 -3.58 26.35 -5.09
N PRO A 5 -4.08 27.54 -4.69
CA PRO A 5 -4.12 28.70 -5.56
C PRO A 5 -2.70 29.22 -5.87
N ASN A 6 -1.76 29.05 -4.92
CA ASN A 6 -0.39 29.57 -5.00
C ASN A 6 0.66 28.47 -4.76
N PRO A 7 0.82 27.51 -5.70
CA PRO A 7 1.82 26.45 -5.58
C PRO A 7 3.26 26.99 -5.65
N PRO A 8 4.26 26.28 -5.08
CA PRO A 8 5.68 26.72 -5.07
C PRO A 8 6.25 26.94 -6.47
N PRO A 9 7.06 27.99 -6.74
CA PRO A 9 7.49 28.38 -8.09
C PRO A 9 8.15 27.25 -8.87
N VAL A 10 7.95 27.25 -10.19
CA VAL A 10 8.59 26.26 -11.08
C VAL A 10 10.06 26.64 -11.27
N THR A 11 10.97 25.67 -11.12
CA THR A 11 12.39 25.87 -11.43
C THR A 11 12.69 25.26 -12.79
N VAL A 12 13.25 26.05 -13.70
CA VAL A 12 13.68 25.59 -15.02
C VAL A 12 15.20 25.57 -15.05
N VAL A 13 15.78 24.42 -15.33
CA VAL A 13 17.22 24.24 -15.49
C VAL A 13 17.54 24.11 -16.96
N LEU A 14 18.43 24.97 -17.48
CA LEU A 14 18.93 24.87 -18.84
C LEU A 14 20.27 24.12 -18.84
N ASP A 15 20.33 22.99 -19.54
CA ASP A 15 21.53 22.17 -19.74
C ASP A 15 21.83 22.06 -21.25
N PRO A 16 22.33 23.14 -21.87
CA PRO A 16 22.38 23.27 -23.33
C PRO A 16 23.23 22.23 -24.06
N TYR A 17 24.07 21.48 -23.33
CA TYR A 17 25.00 20.50 -23.89
C TYR A 17 24.60 19.05 -23.63
N ASP A 18 23.43 18.81 -22.99
CA ASP A 18 23.00 17.46 -22.55
C ASP A 18 24.13 16.75 -21.78
N ASP A 19 24.71 17.44 -20.79
CA ASP A 19 25.89 16.92 -20.10
C ASP A 19 25.48 15.71 -19.25
N VAL A 20 26.16 14.60 -19.51
CA VAL A 20 25.98 13.33 -18.78
C VAL A 20 26.17 13.54 -17.27
N VAL A 21 27.02 14.47 -16.84
CA VAL A 21 27.24 14.79 -15.43
C VAL A 21 25.97 15.33 -14.78
N HIS A 22 25.28 16.28 -15.43
CA HIS A 22 24.03 16.87 -14.90
C HIS A 22 22.89 15.85 -14.87
N THR A 23 22.75 15.05 -15.93
CA THR A 23 21.77 13.96 -15.98
C THR A 23 22.03 12.93 -14.88
N ARG A 24 23.28 12.50 -14.68
CA ARG A 24 23.66 11.57 -13.60
C ARG A 24 23.38 12.17 -12.22
N ALA A 25 23.68 13.44 -12.00
CA ALA A 25 23.44 14.11 -10.73
C ALA A 25 21.93 14.17 -10.41
N ALA A 26 21.11 14.53 -11.39
CA ALA A 26 19.66 14.55 -11.23
C ALA A 26 19.08 13.16 -10.97
N LEU A 27 19.53 12.13 -11.71
CA LEU A 27 19.14 10.74 -11.44
C LEU A 27 19.59 10.27 -10.06
N ALA A 28 20.79 10.63 -9.63
CA ALA A 28 21.29 10.30 -8.29
C ALA A 28 20.46 10.98 -7.19
N SER A 29 19.92 12.18 -7.42
CA SER A 29 19.06 12.87 -6.46
C SER A 29 17.70 12.21 -6.21
N HIS A 30 17.34 11.20 -7.01
CA HIS A 30 16.14 10.39 -6.82
C HIS A 30 16.20 9.68 -5.46
N ALA A 31 15.32 10.09 -4.55
CA ALA A 31 15.22 9.54 -3.20
C ALA A 31 13.77 9.71 -2.68
N PRO A 32 12.84 8.84 -3.10
CA PRO A 32 11.42 8.97 -2.75
C PRO A 32 11.16 9.01 -1.24
N GLN A 33 11.93 8.23 -0.47
CA GLN A 33 11.89 8.21 1.00
C GLN A 33 12.25 9.56 1.63
N HIS A 34 13.08 10.36 0.95
CA HIS A 34 13.49 11.71 1.36
C HIS A 34 12.71 12.80 0.60
N GLY A 35 11.60 12.42 -0.03
CA GLY A 35 10.69 13.34 -0.70
C GLY A 35 11.13 13.85 -2.07
N ARG A 36 12.15 13.24 -2.68
CA ARG A 36 12.68 13.67 -4.00
C ARG A 36 12.40 12.62 -5.06
N LEU A 37 11.65 13.00 -6.08
CA LEU A 37 11.29 12.15 -7.20
C LEU A 37 11.93 12.67 -8.49
N THR A 38 12.87 11.93 -9.07
CA THR A 38 13.37 12.21 -10.43
C THR A 38 12.69 11.30 -11.43
N VAL A 39 12.16 11.87 -12.50
CA VAL A 39 11.47 11.18 -13.59
C VAL A 39 12.22 11.44 -14.89
N HIS A 40 12.54 10.37 -15.60
CA HIS A 40 13.04 10.43 -16.97
C HIS A 40 11.93 9.97 -17.92
N PRO A 41 11.25 10.89 -18.64
CA PRO A 41 10.17 10.52 -19.53
C PRO A 41 10.60 9.47 -20.55
N THR A 42 9.72 8.51 -20.83
CA THR A 42 9.93 7.52 -21.88
C THR A 42 9.98 8.24 -23.25
N PRO A 43 11.07 8.07 -24.04
CA PRO A 43 11.20 8.75 -25.33
C PRO A 43 10.14 8.32 -26.36
N GLY A 44 9.81 9.20 -27.30
CA GLY A 44 9.10 8.84 -28.54
C GLY A 44 7.63 8.44 -28.41
N THR A 45 7.04 8.54 -27.21
CA THR A 45 5.60 8.38 -27.01
C THR A 45 4.97 9.76 -26.82
N ASP A 46 3.83 10.02 -27.46
CA ASP A 46 3.02 11.24 -27.29
C ASP A 46 1.70 10.98 -26.52
N ALA A 47 1.44 9.73 -26.12
CA ALA A 47 0.23 9.38 -25.38
C ALA A 47 0.15 10.14 -24.05
N GLY A 48 -1.00 10.77 -23.74
CA GLY A 48 -1.19 11.57 -22.53
C GLY A 48 -0.92 10.81 -21.23
N ILE A 49 -1.16 9.49 -21.23
CA ILE A 49 -0.98 8.58 -20.10
C ILE A 49 0.49 8.24 -19.80
N ALA A 50 1.40 8.36 -20.78
CA ALA A 50 2.76 7.85 -20.64
C ALA A 50 3.55 8.57 -19.54
N LEU A 51 3.42 9.90 -19.44
CA LEU A 51 4.09 10.66 -18.39
C LEU A 51 3.57 10.28 -17.00
N ALA A 52 2.27 9.99 -16.86
CA ALA A 52 1.71 9.53 -15.60
C ALA A 52 2.29 8.16 -15.21
N TYR A 53 2.48 7.25 -16.17
CA TYR A 53 3.17 5.98 -15.94
C TYR A 53 4.65 6.15 -15.61
N ASP A 54 5.36 7.07 -16.25
CA ASP A 54 6.75 7.37 -15.89
C ASP A 54 6.86 7.87 -14.43
N ILE A 55 5.89 8.68 -13.98
CA ILE A 55 5.82 9.14 -12.58
C ILE A 55 5.48 7.98 -11.63
N LEU A 56 4.52 7.11 -11.97
CA LEU A 56 4.19 5.93 -11.18
C LEU A 56 5.39 4.97 -11.06
N ALA A 57 6.10 4.73 -12.17
CA ALA A 57 7.29 3.90 -12.18
C ALA A 57 8.39 4.49 -11.28
N ALA A 58 8.58 5.82 -11.30
CA ALA A 58 9.50 6.51 -10.40
C ALA A 58 9.06 6.41 -8.92
N LEU A 59 7.76 6.30 -8.64
CA LEU A 59 7.22 6.01 -7.31
C LEU A 59 7.33 4.52 -6.91
N ASP A 60 8.05 3.72 -7.69
CA ASP A 60 8.17 2.28 -7.56
C ASP A 60 6.83 1.53 -7.66
N LYS A 61 5.87 2.06 -8.43
CA LYS A 61 4.58 1.42 -8.70
C LYS A 61 4.62 0.62 -10.02
N PRO A 62 3.90 -0.50 -10.10
CA PRO A 62 3.81 -1.27 -11.33
C PRO A 62 3.02 -0.48 -12.39
N VAL A 63 3.47 -0.56 -13.63
CA VAL A 63 2.83 0.03 -14.81
C VAL A 63 2.84 -1.00 -15.96
N PRO A 64 1.83 -1.00 -16.86
CA PRO A 64 0.66 -0.11 -16.89
C PRO A 64 -0.33 -0.39 -15.75
N LEU A 65 -1.20 0.58 -15.46
CA LEU A 65 -2.28 0.42 -14.49
C LEU A 65 -3.31 -0.57 -15.06
N ALA A 66 -3.61 -1.64 -14.34
CA ALA A 66 -4.62 -2.60 -14.76
C ALA A 66 -6.04 -2.00 -14.65
N GLY A 67 -6.98 -2.56 -15.40
CA GLY A 67 -8.40 -2.26 -15.23
C GLY A 67 -8.91 -0.88 -15.65
N HIS A 68 -8.07 -0.08 -16.30
CA HIS A 68 -8.46 1.23 -16.82
C HIS A 68 -8.28 1.28 -18.34
N HIS A 69 -9.23 1.92 -19.03
CA HIS A 69 -9.14 2.14 -20.46
C HIS A 69 -7.96 3.07 -20.78
N TYR A 70 -7.10 2.63 -21.70
CA TYR A 70 -5.88 3.34 -22.11
C TYR A 70 -6.13 4.72 -22.74
N LEU A 71 -7.39 5.01 -23.11
CA LEU A 71 -7.81 6.23 -23.80
C LEU A 71 -8.10 7.40 -22.84
N ASP A 72 -8.44 7.13 -21.58
CA ASP A 72 -8.65 8.17 -20.58
C ASP A 72 -7.48 8.21 -19.59
N PRO A 73 -6.63 9.26 -19.62
CA PRO A 73 -5.51 9.39 -18.69
C PRO A 73 -5.93 9.89 -17.29
N ALA A 74 -7.14 10.45 -17.13
CA ALA A 74 -7.56 11.09 -15.87
C ALA A 74 -7.54 10.17 -14.64
N PRO A 75 -7.92 8.88 -14.73
CA PRO A 75 -7.78 7.93 -13.62
C PRO A 75 -6.32 7.79 -13.15
N VAL A 76 -5.39 7.60 -14.09
CA VAL A 76 -3.97 7.40 -13.77
C VAL A 76 -3.37 8.65 -13.13
N TRP A 77 -3.72 9.85 -13.61
CA TRP A 77 -3.29 11.10 -12.98
C TRP A 77 -3.85 11.28 -11.56
N SER A 78 -5.06 10.78 -11.30
CA SER A 78 -5.65 10.79 -9.95
C SER A 78 -4.93 9.84 -9.01
N VAL A 79 -4.54 8.66 -9.49
CA VAL A 79 -3.69 7.70 -8.75
C VAL A 79 -2.31 8.28 -8.45
N VAL A 80 -1.66 8.93 -9.44
CA VAL A 80 -0.38 9.64 -9.25
C VAL A 80 -0.49 10.69 -8.15
N ALA A 81 -1.50 11.56 -8.23
CA ALA A 81 -1.71 12.61 -7.25
C ALA A 81 -1.97 12.04 -5.84
N ALA A 82 -2.78 10.98 -5.73
CA ALA A 82 -3.06 10.30 -4.48
C ALA A 82 -1.80 9.73 -3.82
N TRP A 83 -0.92 9.08 -4.61
CA TRP A 83 0.35 8.58 -4.07
C TRP A 83 1.30 9.68 -3.64
N ILE A 84 1.46 10.74 -4.44
CA ILE A 84 2.32 11.88 -4.08
C ILE A 84 1.85 12.50 -2.75
N LEU A 85 0.56 12.78 -2.61
CA LEU A 85 -0.01 13.40 -1.40
C LEU A 85 0.04 12.50 -0.16
N ALA A 86 0.04 11.17 -0.35
CA ALA A 86 0.05 10.21 0.75
C ALA A 86 1.47 9.82 1.20
N THR A 87 2.49 10.18 0.43
CA THR A 87 3.91 9.84 0.67
C THR A 87 4.70 11.13 0.96
N PRO A 88 5.97 11.06 1.43
CA PRO A 88 6.73 12.27 1.77
C PRO A 88 7.21 13.08 0.55
N ILE A 89 6.66 12.85 -0.64
CA ILE A 89 7.11 13.45 -1.89
C ILE A 89 6.79 14.95 -1.89
N THR A 90 7.84 15.75 -2.00
CA THR A 90 7.76 17.22 -1.99
C THR A 90 8.41 17.84 -3.22
N HIS A 91 9.30 17.11 -3.90
CA HIS A 91 10.03 17.58 -5.08
C HIS A 91 9.87 16.60 -6.24
N LEU A 92 9.57 17.14 -7.41
CA LEU A 92 9.48 16.40 -8.67
C LEU A 92 10.44 17.04 -9.69
N THR A 93 11.50 16.30 -10.06
CA THR A 93 12.45 16.68 -11.09
C THR A 93 12.14 15.91 -12.37
N LEU A 94 11.79 16.62 -13.43
CA LEU A 94 11.50 16.04 -14.74
C LEU A 94 12.66 16.30 -15.69
N LEU A 95 13.29 15.22 -16.15
CA LEU A 95 14.35 15.30 -17.16
C LEU A 95 13.75 15.51 -18.55
N ARG A 96 14.55 16.10 -19.45
CA ARG A 96 14.18 16.32 -20.85
C ARG A 96 12.82 17.03 -21.04
N ALA A 97 12.49 17.99 -20.18
CA ALA A 97 11.21 18.69 -20.19
C ALA A 97 10.91 19.42 -21.52
N HIS A 98 11.95 19.81 -22.26
CA HIS A 98 11.83 20.38 -23.61
C HIS A 98 11.17 19.43 -24.63
N LEU A 99 11.11 18.11 -24.37
CA LEU A 99 10.44 17.12 -25.20
C LEU A 99 8.95 16.96 -24.88
N LEU A 100 8.43 17.66 -23.86
CA LEU A 100 7.01 17.59 -23.54
C LEU A 100 6.14 18.18 -24.65
N THR A 101 4.95 17.62 -24.79
CA THR A 101 3.86 18.23 -25.55
C THR A 101 3.11 19.25 -24.68
N PRO A 102 2.38 20.21 -25.27
CA PRO A 102 1.58 21.18 -24.50
C PRO A 102 0.58 20.53 -23.54
N HIS A 103 -0.05 19.43 -23.95
CA HIS A 103 -1.02 18.70 -23.11
C HIS A 103 -0.35 18.13 -21.86
N ARG A 104 0.75 17.39 -22.01
CA ARG A 104 1.49 16.82 -20.87
C ARG A 104 2.01 17.88 -19.92
N PHE A 105 2.44 19.02 -20.45
CA PHE A 105 2.86 20.13 -19.62
C PHE A 105 1.69 20.68 -18.78
N LYS A 106 0.50 20.82 -19.36
CA LYS A 106 -0.71 21.22 -18.63
C LYS A 106 -1.14 20.20 -17.57
N ASP A 107 -1.04 18.91 -17.89
CA ASP A 107 -1.32 17.83 -16.91
C ASP A 107 -0.34 17.90 -15.73
N LEU A 108 0.95 18.11 -16.01
CA LEU A 108 2.00 18.27 -15.00
C LEU A 108 1.78 19.50 -14.11
N LEU A 109 1.35 20.63 -14.70
CA LEU A 109 0.99 21.83 -13.94
C LEU A 109 -0.26 21.61 -13.08
N THR A 110 -1.22 20.82 -13.57
CA THR A 110 -2.41 20.42 -12.81
C THR A 110 -2.04 19.50 -11.65
N LEU A 111 -1.13 18.53 -11.88
CA LEU A 111 -0.57 17.72 -10.82
C LEU A 111 0.10 18.59 -9.75
N ARG A 112 0.98 19.52 -10.14
CA ARG A 112 1.64 20.46 -9.22
C ARG A 112 0.65 21.27 -8.38
N ARG A 113 -0.44 21.78 -8.97
CA ARG A 113 -1.46 22.52 -8.22
C ARG A 113 -2.20 21.66 -7.19
N ARG A 114 -2.44 20.40 -7.52
CA ARG A 114 -3.14 19.45 -6.64
C ARG A 114 -2.28 18.93 -5.51
N THR A 115 -0.98 18.80 -5.74
CA THR A 115 -0.06 18.13 -4.81
C THR A 115 0.95 19.06 -4.14
N GLU A 116 1.01 20.32 -4.59
CA GLU A 116 1.96 21.34 -4.12
C GLU A 116 3.43 20.96 -4.29
N VAL A 117 3.73 19.95 -5.11
CA VAL A 117 5.12 19.54 -5.34
C VAL A 117 5.93 20.66 -6.00
N ARG A 118 7.16 20.82 -5.51
CA ARG A 118 8.15 21.69 -6.13
C ARG A 118 8.60 21.05 -7.44
N LEU A 119 8.25 21.69 -8.55
CA LEU A 119 8.53 21.19 -9.89
C LEU A 119 9.83 21.77 -10.43
N VAL A 120 10.75 20.88 -10.80
CA VAL A 120 12.01 21.22 -11.47
C VAL A 120 11.98 20.61 -12.87
N LEU A 121 12.18 21.45 -13.90
CA LEU A 121 12.15 21.07 -15.31
C LEU A 121 13.56 21.17 -15.89
N VAL A 122 14.15 20.06 -16.33
CA VAL A 122 15.48 20.07 -16.95
C VAL A 122 15.34 20.07 -18.46
N CYS A 123 15.86 21.11 -19.11
CA CYS A 123 15.79 21.32 -20.56
C CYS A 123 17.19 21.20 -21.16
N HIS A 124 17.44 20.16 -21.97
CA HIS A 124 18.70 20.00 -22.68
C HIS A 124 18.74 20.84 -23.98
N HIS A 125 18.50 22.13 -23.84
CA HIS A 125 18.49 23.08 -24.95
C HIS A 125 18.86 24.47 -24.43
N ARG A 126 19.56 25.26 -25.26
CA ARG A 126 19.91 26.67 -24.97
C ARG A 126 18.74 27.61 -24.72
N ALA A 127 17.54 27.27 -25.19
CA ALA A 127 16.36 28.10 -25.09
C ALA A 127 15.15 27.23 -24.81
N LEU A 128 14.15 27.81 -24.14
CA LEU A 128 12.88 27.14 -23.93
C LEU A 128 12.11 27.07 -25.23
N ARG A 129 11.34 26.00 -25.41
CA ARG A 129 10.38 25.94 -26.51
C ARG A 129 9.31 27.02 -26.27
N ALA A 130 8.88 27.68 -27.35
CA ALA A 130 7.94 28.80 -27.29
C ALA A 130 6.66 28.49 -26.48
N PHE A 131 6.16 27.26 -26.54
CA PHE A 131 4.99 26.87 -25.76
C PHE A 131 5.29 26.81 -24.25
N LEU A 132 6.43 26.25 -23.82
CA LEU A 132 6.84 26.22 -22.42
C LEU A 132 7.01 27.64 -21.90
N GLU A 133 7.70 28.49 -22.66
CA GLU A 133 7.91 29.89 -22.31
C GLU A 133 6.58 30.65 -22.16
N ARG A 134 5.62 30.43 -23.08
CA ARG A 134 4.29 31.05 -23.01
C ARG A 134 3.53 30.65 -21.75
N GLU A 135 3.50 29.36 -21.42
CA GLU A 135 2.78 28.87 -20.24
C GLU A 135 3.51 29.27 -18.94
N LEU A 136 4.84 29.23 -18.91
CA LEU A 136 5.65 29.66 -17.77
C LEU A 136 5.53 31.17 -17.50
N ARG A 137 5.37 32.02 -18.53
CA ARG A 137 5.11 33.46 -18.35
C ARG A 137 3.86 33.77 -17.53
N GLN A 138 2.91 32.84 -17.46
CA GLN A 138 1.68 33.00 -16.67
C GLN A 138 1.86 32.51 -15.22
N LEU A 139 3.04 32.01 -14.87
CA LEU A 139 3.35 31.36 -13.60
C LEU A 139 4.60 31.98 -12.98
N ASP A 140 4.66 31.94 -11.65
CA ASP A 140 5.92 32.20 -10.95
C ASP A 140 6.93 31.08 -11.28
N HIS A 141 8.02 31.46 -11.94
CA HIS A 141 9.09 30.56 -12.32
C HIS A 141 10.45 31.25 -12.24
N ARG A 142 11.47 30.44 -11.97
CA ARG A 142 12.87 30.85 -11.98
C ARG A 142 13.66 30.01 -12.95
N VAL A 143 14.62 30.62 -13.62
CA VAL A 143 15.60 29.93 -14.48
C VAL A 143 16.89 29.76 -13.69
N ALA A 144 17.46 28.57 -13.75
CA ALA A 144 18.73 28.22 -13.12
C ALA A 144 19.66 27.56 -14.15
N GLU A 145 20.96 27.68 -13.90
CA GLU A 145 21.99 27.02 -14.69
C GLU A 145 22.10 25.53 -14.35
N ALA A 146 22.67 24.75 -15.26
CA ALA A 146 22.81 23.29 -15.12
C ALA A 146 23.55 22.86 -13.84
N SER A 147 24.46 23.71 -13.32
CA SER A 147 25.17 23.49 -12.06
C SER A 147 24.24 23.38 -10.84
N ALA A 148 23.00 23.89 -10.92
CA ALA A 148 22.00 23.74 -9.87
C ALA A 148 21.51 22.28 -9.69
N LEU A 149 21.81 21.38 -10.63
CA LEU A 149 21.54 19.93 -10.50
C LEU A 149 22.64 19.18 -9.79
N LEU A 150 23.82 19.79 -9.66
CA LEU A 150 24.90 19.20 -8.89
C LEU A 150 24.52 19.27 -7.41
N PRO A 151 24.81 18.21 -6.64
CA PRO A 151 24.61 18.28 -5.20
C PRO A 151 25.38 19.48 -4.66
N GLU A 152 24.71 20.34 -3.86
CA GLU A 152 25.44 21.20 -2.94
C GLU A 152 26.38 20.29 -2.15
N ALA A 153 27.63 20.71 -1.94
CA ALA A 153 28.65 19.92 -1.27
C ALA A 153 28.30 19.74 0.22
N GLU A 154 27.23 19.00 0.52
CA GLU A 154 26.96 18.46 1.83
C GLU A 154 27.87 17.25 2.06
N PRO A 155 28.44 17.09 3.26
CA PRO A 155 29.33 15.99 3.56
C PRO A 155 28.59 14.67 3.33
N ALA A 156 29.22 13.78 2.58
CA ALA A 156 28.68 12.48 2.19
C ALA A 156 28.13 11.72 3.42
N THR A 157 26.82 11.74 3.61
CA THR A 157 26.15 10.88 4.57
C THR A 157 26.28 9.44 4.06
N VAL A 158 27.04 8.64 4.81
CA VAL A 158 27.31 7.21 4.62
C VAL A 158 26.01 6.36 4.58
N GLU A 159 24.85 6.95 4.84
CA GLU A 159 23.52 6.31 4.80
C GLU A 159 23.10 5.80 3.42
N ARG A 160 23.70 6.29 2.33
CA ARG A 160 23.32 5.89 0.96
C ARG A 160 23.58 4.40 0.66
N GLN A 161 24.42 3.72 1.44
CA GLN A 161 24.68 2.28 1.33
C GLN A 161 23.72 1.41 2.17
N ALA A 162 22.95 1.99 3.11
CA ALA A 162 21.99 1.23 3.93
C ALA A 162 20.75 0.79 3.14
N SER A 163 20.42 1.47 2.04
CA SER A 163 19.26 1.17 1.18
C SER A 163 19.37 -0.16 0.42
N GLN A 164 20.57 -0.76 0.37
CA GLN A 164 20.80 -2.11 -0.14
C GLN A 164 21.20 -3.09 0.95
N ALA A 165 20.86 -2.81 2.22
CA ALA A 165 20.97 -3.82 3.27
C ALA A 165 20.24 -5.09 2.80
N ALA A 166 20.92 -6.23 2.92
CA ALA A 166 20.38 -7.53 2.56
C ALA A 166 18.98 -7.67 3.16
N ARG A 167 17.95 -7.76 2.33
CA ARG A 167 16.57 -7.92 2.78
C ARG A 167 16.33 -9.40 3.07
N PRO A 168 16.42 -9.84 4.33
CA PRO A 168 16.51 -11.27 4.65
C PRO A 168 15.22 -12.03 4.30
N LEU A 169 14.11 -11.30 4.19
CA LEU A 169 12.79 -11.81 3.85
C LEU A 169 12.44 -11.62 2.38
N ALA A 170 13.27 -10.96 1.57
CA ALA A 170 12.97 -10.73 0.16
C ALA A 170 12.62 -12.05 -0.53
N ASN A 171 11.57 -12.04 -1.34
CA ASN A 171 11.05 -13.19 -2.07
C ASN A 171 10.55 -14.39 -1.24
N ARG A 172 10.58 -14.34 0.10
CA ARG A 172 10.06 -15.41 0.97
C ARG A 172 8.57 -15.21 1.26
N TRP A 173 7.87 -16.31 1.44
CA TRP A 173 6.50 -16.31 1.96
C TRP A 173 6.48 -15.83 3.41
N ILE A 174 5.61 -14.88 3.72
CA ILE A 174 5.38 -14.40 5.09
C ILE A 174 4.02 -14.90 5.55
N SER A 175 4.02 -15.66 6.64
CA SER A 175 2.79 -16.14 7.26
C SER A 175 2.24 -15.11 8.24
N LEU A 176 1.06 -14.60 7.95
CA LEU A 176 0.38 -13.57 8.74
C LEU A 176 -0.93 -14.15 9.32
N PRO A 177 -1.02 -14.37 10.65
CA PRO A 177 -2.23 -14.90 11.28
C PRO A 177 -3.48 -14.05 11.01
N ALA A 178 -3.32 -12.74 10.82
CA ALA A 178 -4.43 -11.84 10.51
C ALA A 178 -5.15 -12.20 9.18
N LEU A 179 -4.48 -12.91 8.27
CA LEU A 179 -5.06 -13.27 6.97
C LEU A 179 -5.96 -14.51 7.04
N THR A 180 -6.07 -15.20 8.17
CA THR A 180 -6.98 -16.36 8.30
C THR A 180 -8.45 -15.98 8.13
N THR A 181 -8.80 -14.71 8.32
CA THR A 181 -10.16 -14.17 8.23
C THR A 181 -10.50 -13.58 6.86
N LEU A 182 -9.59 -13.62 5.88
CA LEU A 182 -9.81 -13.17 4.50
C LEU A 182 -10.77 -14.10 3.74
N ARG A 183 -11.99 -14.27 4.24
CA ARG A 183 -13.08 -14.95 3.54
C ARG A 183 -14.30 -14.05 3.57
N ALA A 184 -15.04 -14.04 2.47
CA ALA A 184 -16.34 -13.40 2.43
C ALA A 184 -17.32 -14.21 3.31
N PHE A 185 -18.11 -13.50 4.09
CA PHE A 185 -19.28 -14.04 4.77
C PHE A 185 -20.53 -13.47 4.08
N GLU A 186 -21.53 -14.31 3.85
CA GLU A 186 -22.81 -13.96 3.20
C GLU A 186 -23.74 -13.13 4.11
N GLU A 187 -23.18 -12.27 4.95
CA GLU A 187 -23.98 -11.38 5.79
C GLU A 187 -24.21 -10.05 5.06
N THR A 188 -25.49 -9.71 4.89
CA THR A 188 -25.90 -8.37 4.48
C THR A 188 -25.56 -7.38 5.57
N VAL A 189 -24.52 -6.57 5.34
CA VAL A 189 -24.12 -5.53 6.29
C VAL A 189 -24.72 -4.20 5.86
N SER A 190 -25.74 -3.74 6.61
CA SER A 190 -26.22 -2.37 6.48
C SER A 190 -25.20 -1.39 7.07
N PRO A 191 -25.00 -0.21 6.45
CA PRO A 191 -24.08 0.80 6.99
C PRO A 191 -24.57 1.26 8.38
N CYS A 192 -23.76 0.98 9.42
CA CYS A 192 -23.99 1.49 10.78
C CYS A 192 -23.46 2.94 10.85
N ARG A 193 -24.14 3.84 11.58
CA ARG A 193 -23.66 5.22 11.86
C ARG A 193 -23.32 5.42 13.34
N CYS A 194 -22.84 4.37 14.00
CA CYS A 194 -22.55 4.43 15.43
C CYS A 194 -21.16 5.02 15.71
N ALA A 195 -20.99 5.60 16.90
CA ALA A 195 -19.66 5.83 17.47
C ALA A 195 -19.12 4.47 17.95
N ALA A 196 -18.22 3.89 17.16
CA ALA A 196 -17.59 2.62 17.50
C ALA A 196 -16.59 2.81 18.66
N PRO A 197 -16.55 1.90 19.66
CA PRO A 197 -15.51 1.91 20.67
C PRO A 197 -14.15 1.54 20.06
N MET A 198 -13.07 1.90 20.76
CA MET A 198 -11.73 1.49 20.33
C MET A 198 -11.59 -0.03 20.43
N ALA A 199 -10.80 -0.61 19.53
CA ALA A 199 -10.59 -2.05 19.49
C ALA A 199 -10.04 -2.61 20.82
N GLN A 200 -9.17 -1.84 21.49
CA GLN A 200 -8.64 -2.17 22.82
C GLN A 200 -9.72 -2.23 23.91
N ASP A 201 -10.79 -1.44 23.79
CA ASP A 201 -11.91 -1.43 24.75
C ASP A 201 -12.76 -2.70 24.64
N ARG A 202 -12.66 -3.39 23.49
CA ARG A 202 -13.23 -4.72 23.26
C ARG A 202 -12.20 -5.85 23.43
N ASP A 203 -11.10 -5.57 24.12
CA ASP A 203 -9.95 -6.47 24.32
C ASP A 203 -9.41 -7.06 22.99
N PHE A 204 -9.60 -6.36 21.88
CA PHE A 204 -8.96 -6.70 20.61
C PHE A 204 -7.56 -6.09 20.58
N PHE A 205 -6.59 -6.97 20.36
CA PHE A 205 -5.20 -6.58 20.17
C PHE A 205 -4.65 -7.29 18.95
N PRO A 206 -4.25 -6.57 17.89
CA PRO A 206 -3.74 -7.20 16.70
C PRO A 206 -2.48 -8.03 17.00
N PRO A 207 -2.17 -9.02 16.16
CA PRO A 207 -0.93 -9.76 16.28
C PRO A 207 0.25 -8.79 16.12
N VAL A 208 1.19 -8.82 17.07
CA VAL A 208 2.41 -8.00 16.98
C VAL A 208 3.29 -8.59 15.89
N MET A 209 3.62 -7.80 14.89
CA MET A 209 4.60 -8.17 13.87
C MET A 209 5.99 -7.74 14.34
N PRO A 210 7.04 -8.57 14.16
CA PRO A 210 8.40 -8.10 14.35
C PRO A 210 8.71 -6.94 13.39
N PRO A 211 9.54 -5.96 13.78
CA PRO A 211 9.85 -4.79 12.94
C PRO A 211 10.36 -5.14 11.54
N VAL A 212 11.18 -6.19 11.40
CA VAL A 212 11.69 -6.66 10.10
C VAL A 212 10.56 -7.19 9.21
N THR A 213 9.59 -7.89 9.78
CA THR A 213 8.42 -8.39 9.05
C THR A 213 7.50 -7.24 8.68
N GLU A 214 7.30 -6.28 9.57
CA GLU A 214 6.50 -5.08 9.32
C GLU A 214 7.06 -4.26 8.16
N ALA A 215 8.36 -3.94 8.19
CA ALA A 215 9.04 -3.20 7.13
C ALA A 215 8.95 -3.93 5.78
N GLU A 216 9.11 -5.26 5.77
CA GLU A 216 9.00 -6.06 4.56
C GLU A 216 7.56 -6.08 4.00
N VAL A 217 6.55 -6.25 4.87
CA VAL A 217 5.13 -6.21 4.47
C VAL A 217 4.79 -4.84 3.90
N ALA A 218 5.16 -3.77 4.58
CA ALA A 218 4.94 -2.40 4.12
C ALA A 218 5.57 -2.14 2.75
N TRP A 219 6.84 -2.55 2.58
CA TRP A 219 7.54 -2.42 1.30
C TRP A 219 6.83 -3.16 0.17
N ARG A 220 6.36 -4.40 0.42
CA ARG A 220 5.67 -5.19 -0.61
C ARG A 220 4.34 -4.59 -1.00
N LEU A 221 3.51 -4.23 -0.02
CA LEU A 221 2.21 -3.62 -0.29
C LEU A 221 2.35 -2.29 -1.05
N HIS A 222 3.38 -1.51 -0.73
CA HIS A 222 3.65 -0.25 -1.43
C HIS A 222 4.03 -0.48 -2.90
N ARG A 223 4.71 -1.56 -3.27
CA ARG A 223 5.24 -1.79 -4.63
C ARG A 223 4.45 -2.79 -5.46
N ALA A 224 3.60 -3.60 -4.85
CA ALA A 224 2.89 -4.68 -5.54
C ALA A 224 1.74 -4.17 -6.43
N THR A 225 1.23 -2.97 -6.17
CA THR A 225 0.12 -2.39 -6.95
C THR A 225 0.23 -0.88 -7.04
N ALA A 226 -0.26 -0.34 -8.16
CA ALA A 226 -0.50 1.07 -8.32
C ALA A 226 -1.88 1.49 -7.77
N HIS A 227 -2.83 0.55 -7.60
CA HIS A 227 -4.17 0.83 -7.08
C HIS A 227 -4.14 1.09 -5.57
N PRO A 228 -4.40 2.34 -5.11
CA PRO A 228 -4.27 2.67 -3.69
C PRO A 228 -5.21 1.86 -2.79
N TYR A 229 -6.43 1.59 -3.27
CA TYR A 229 -7.47 0.90 -2.49
C TYR A 229 -7.10 -0.57 -2.21
N LEU A 230 -6.49 -1.30 -3.16
CA LEU A 230 -6.06 -2.69 -2.95
C LEU A 230 -4.97 -2.79 -1.89
N ALA A 231 -3.96 -1.91 -1.97
CA ALA A 231 -2.89 -1.85 -0.96
C ALA A 231 -3.45 -1.50 0.42
N ALA A 232 -4.36 -0.52 0.50
CA ALA A 232 -5.03 -0.11 1.73
C ALA A 232 -5.91 -1.22 2.33
N GLN A 233 -6.66 -1.94 1.48
CA GLN A 233 -7.55 -3.02 1.89
C GLN A 233 -6.76 -4.16 2.51
N LEU A 234 -5.68 -4.60 1.85
CA LEU A 234 -4.83 -5.67 2.37
C LEU A 234 -4.08 -5.22 3.63
N ALA A 235 -3.56 -3.99 3.66
CA ALA A 235 -2.93 -3.44 4.86
C ALA A 235 -3.90 -3.46 6.06
N THR A 236 -5.15 -3.01 5.83
CA THR A 236 -6.20 -3.02 6.85
C THR A 236 -6.50 -4.43 7.30
N ALA A 237 -6.64 -5.41 6.40
CA ALA A 237 -6.80 -6.80 6.76
C ALA A 237 -5.65 -7.31 7.66
N VAL A 238 -4.40 -6.95 7.34
CA VAL A 238 -3.20 -7.37 8.09
C VAL A 238 -3.21 -6.86 9.54
N PHE A 239 -3.56 -5.59 9.79
CA PHE A 239 -3.53 -5.06 11.16
C PHE A 239 -4.86 -5.16 11.91
N THR A 240 -5.98 -5.49 11.26
CA THR A 240 -7.30 -5.64 11.91
C THR A 240 -7.78 -7.08 12.00
N ALA A 241 -7.20 -8.00 11.22
CA ALA A 241 -7.76 -9.33 10.99
C ALA A 241 -9.26 -9.29 10.62
N ALA A 242 -9.64 -8.28 9.83
CA ALA A 242 -10.99 -8.14 9.30
C ALA A 242 -11.23 -9.08 8.12
N SER A 243 -12.49 -9.46 7.92
CA SER A 243 -12.92 -10.16 6.72
C SER A 243 -13.17 -9.20 5.55
N THR A 244 -13.25 -9.72 4.32
CA THR A 244 -13.61 -8.91 3.15
C THR A 244 -14.97 -8.24 3.31
N THR A 245 -15.95 -8.94 3.90
CA THR A 245 -17.27 -8.38 4.23
C THR A 245 -17.17 -7.22 5.21
N GLN A 246 -16.31 -7.30 6.25
CA GLN A 246 -16.10 -6.19 7.18
C GLN A 246 -15.38 -5.01 6.53
N LEU A 247 -14.35 -5.29 5.71
CA LEU A 247 -13.62 -4.27 4.98
C LEU A 247 -14.54 -3.49 4.04
N ALA A 248 -15.44 -4.18 3.33
CA ALA A 248 -16.41 -3.57 2.41
C ALA A 248 -17.34 -2.53 3.07
N THR A 249 -17.42 -2.51 4.40
CA THR A 249 -18.24 -1.52 5.13
C THR A 249 -17.55 -0.18 5.34
N ALA A 250 -16.21 -0.14 5.23
CA ALA A 250 -15.43 1.05 5.52
C ALA A 250 -15.61 2.10 4.41
N HIS A 251 -15.86 3.34 4.82
CA HIS A 251 -15.94 4.50 3.94
C HIS A 251 -14.80 5.47 4.22
N VAL A 252 -14.54 6.40 3.30
CA VAL A 252 -13.52 7.44 3.48
C VAL A 252 -13.72 8.22 4.78
N ARG A 253 -14.97 8.54 5.14
CA ARG A 253 -15.31 9.21 6.41
C ARG A 253 -15.00 8.40 7.68
N ASP A 254 -14.81 7.09 7.55
CA ASP A 254 -14.49 6.21 8.68
C ASP A 254 -12.98 6.19 8.99
N LEU A 255 -12.17 6.76 8.08
CA LEU A 255 -10.75 7.06 8.30
C LEU A 255 -10.63 8.44 8.94
N ALA A 256 -9.87 8.56 10.02
CA ALA A 256 -9.58 9.86 10.62
C ALA A 256 -8.84 10.77 9.60
N PRO A 257 -9.02 12.10 9.67
CA PRO A 257 -8.38 13.03 8.71
C PRO A 257 -6.86 12.94 8.66
N ASP A 258 -6.23 12.59 9.78
CA ASP A 258 -4.78 12.37 9.90
C ASP A 258 -4.35 10.94 9.50
N GLY A 259 -5.30 10.06 9.20
CA GLY A 259 -5.08 8.66 8.86
C GLY A 259 -4.58 7.80 10.03
N THR A 260 -4.78 8.22 11.28
CA THR A 260 -4.29 7.50 12.47
C THR A 260 -5.25 6.46 13.01
N THR A 261 -6.53 6.53 12.66
CA THR A 261 -7.54 5.53 13.02
C THR A 261 -8.48 5.21 11.88
N VAL A 262 -8.96 3.97 11.80
CA VAL A 262 -10.00 3.54 10.85
C VAL A 262 -11.10 2.79 11.59
N THR A 263 -12.36 3.10 11.25
CA THR A 263 -13.52 2.42 11.81
C THR A 263 -14.05 1.37 10.82
N LEU A 264 -14.23 0.14 11.31
CA LEU A 264 -14.83 -0.95 10.56
C LEU A 264 -16.20 -1.27 11.15
N HIS A 265 -17.18 -1.47 10.28
CA HIS A 265 -18.56 -1.72 10.68
C HIS A 265 -18.93 -3.19 10.47
N GLY A 266 -20.02 -3.61 11.11
CA GLY A 266 -20.69 -4.87 10.77
C GLY A 266 -20.67 -5.97 11.83
N ARG A 267 -21.28 -7.09 11.44
CA ARG A 267 -21.56 -8.27 12.27
C ARG A 267 -20.60 -9.42 11.98
N GLY A 268 -19.39 -9.13 11.49
CA GLY A 268 -18.35 -10.14 11.30
C GLY A 268 -18.07 -10.96 12.57
N PRO A 269 -17.17 -11.97 12.53
CA PRO A 269 -17.01 -12.97 13.59
C PRO A 269 -16.75 -12.40 15.00
N ARG A 270 -16.37 -11.12 15.11
CA ARG A 270 -16.10 -10.41 16.37
C ARG A 270 -17.24 -9.51 16.87
N ARG A 271 -18.39 -9.48 16.18
CA ARG A 271 -19.65 -8.75 16.46
C ARG A 271 -19.48 -7.26 16.84
N GLY A 272 -19.89 -6.36 15.93
CA GLY A 272 -20.11 -4.94 16.19
C GLY A 272 -19.03 -4.03 15.61
N CYS A 273 -19.39 -2.77 15.38
CA CYS A 273 -18.50 -1.76 14.79
C CYS A 273 -17.32 -1.45 15.75
N MET A 274 -16.09 -1.28 15.24
CA MET A 274 -14.84 -1.10 16.01
C MET A 274 -13.90 -0.09 15.35
N THR A 275 -13.23 0.74 16.15
CA THR A 275 -12.18 1.66 15.68
C THR A 275 -10.79 1.12 16.00
N HIS A 276 -9.94 1.05 14.97
CA HIS A 276 -8.58 0.53 15.05
C HIS A 276 -7.56 1.65 14.87
N THR A 277 -6.51 1.67 15.70
CA THR A 277 -5.32 2.48 15.43
C THR A 277 -4.61 1.94 14.18
N VAL A 278 -4.32 2.84 13.25
CA VAL A 278 -3.61 2.55 12.01
C VAL A 278 -2.10 2.60 12.31
N PRO A 279 -1.35 1.51 12.07
CA PRO A 279 0.10 1.53 12.20
C PRO A 279 0.74 2.53 11.24
N ALA A 280 1.87 3.12 11.64
CA ALA A 280 2.58 4.13 10.84
C ALA A 280 2.90 3.65 9.41
N TRP A 281 3.25 2.37 9.24
CA TRP A 281 3.55 1.80 7.93
C TRP A 281 2.33 1.67 7.00
N ALA A 282 1.12 1.56 7.56
CA ALA A 282 -0.13 1.40 6.81
C ALA A 282 -0.79 2.74 6.50
N SER A 283 -0.52 3.78 7.29
CA SER A 283 -1.14 5.11 7.15
C SER A 283 -1.00 5.70 5.74
N PRO A 284 0.18 5.69 5.08
CA PRO A 284 0.31 6.16 3.70
C PRO A 284 -0.61 5.41 2.70
N LEU A 285 -0.82 4.11 2.90
CA LEU A 285 -1.65 3.29 2.00
C LEU A 285 -3.13 3.68 2.13
N LEU A 286 -3.63 3.79 3.38
CA LEU A 286 -5.01 4.19 3.63
C LEU A 286 -5.28 5.64 3.22
N ARG A 287 -4.33 6.55 3.46
CA ARG A 287 -4.42 7.94 2.99
C ARG A 287 -4.47 8.01 1.47
N ALA A 288 -3.64 7.23 0.75
CA ALA A 288 -3.67 7.17 -0.70
C ALA A 288 -5.04 6.70 -1.23
N ALA A 289 -5.66 5.69 -0.61
CA ALA A 289 -7.00 5.23 -0.98
C ALA A 289 -8.08 6.30 -0.77
N ALA A 290 -8.07 6.99 0.37
CA ALA A 290 -9.00 8.08 0.67
C ALA A 290 -8.84 9.28 -0.28
N LEU A 291 -7.58 9.64 -0.59
CA LEU A 291 -7.27 10.72 -1.52
C LEU A 291 -7.65 10.34 -2.96
N HIS A 292 -7.47 9.09 -3.37
CA HIS A 292 -7.90 8.61 -4.68
C HIS A 292 -9.41 8.81 -4.88
N TRP A 293 -10.23 8.46 -3.88
CA TRP A 293 -11.67 8.73 -3.90
C TRP A 293 -12.02 10.20 -4.00
N SER A 294 -11.36 11.01 -3.16
CA SER A 294 -11.60 12.45 -3.09
C SER A 294 -11.22 13.16 -4.39
N LEU A 295 -10.15 12.72 -5.06
CA LEU A 295 -9.66 13.27 -6.32
C LEU A 295 -10.47 12.78 -7.53
N GLY A 296 -10.91 11.52 -7.52
CA GLY A 296 -11.64 10.92 -8.65
C GLY A 296 -13.11 11.35 -8.70
N THR A 297 -13.80 11.40 -7.56
CA THR A 297 -15.26 11.67 -7.52
C THR A 297 -15.63 13.01 -6.89
N GLY A 298 -14.70 13.68 -6.21
CA GLY A 298 -15.00 14.86 -5.40
C GLY A 298 -15.83 14.57 -4.14
N THR A 299 -16.11 13.30 -3.83
CA THR A 299 -16.97 12.88 -2.72
C THR A 299 -16.32 11.78 -1.87
N SER A 300 -16.98 11.44 -0.74
CA SER A 300 -16.62 10.29 0.08
C SER A 300 -17.39 9.05 -0.39
N GLY A 301 -16.67 7.98 -0.71
CA GLY A 301 -17.24 6.66 -1.04
C GLY A 301 -16.72 5.53 -0.16
N PRO A 302 -16.93 4.27 -0.58
CA PRO A 302 -16.33 3.09 0.04
C PRO A 302 -14.80 3.15 -0.03
N LEU A 303 -14.10 3.01 1.09
CA LEU A 303 -12.65 3.25 1.18
C LEU A 303 -11.82 2.27 0.33
N PHE A 304 -12.30 1.03 0.19
CA PHE A 304 -11.55 -0.07 -0.42
C PHE A 304 -12.11 -0.49 -1.79
N SER A 305 -12.65 0.46 -2.53
CA SER A 305 -13.17 0.24 -3.88
C SER A 305 -12.54 1.23 -4.85
N ASP A 306 -12.59 0.92 -6.14
CA ASP A 306 -12.20 1.88 -7.16
C ASP A 306 -13.30 2.95 -7.35
N PRO A 307 -12.99 4.25 -7.19
CA PRO A 307 -13.93 5.33 -7.49
C PRO A 307 -14.40 5.39 -8.95
N LEU A 308 -13.62 4.83 -9.88
CA LEU A 308 -13.81 4.98 -11.32
C LEU A 308 -14.30 3.69 -12.02
N GLY A 309 -14.54 2.63 -11.23
CA GLY A 309 -14.97 1.32 -11.72
C GLY A 309 -13.90 0.25 -11.56
N ASP A 310 -14.33 -0.99 -11.31
CA ASP A 310 -13.46 -2.10 -10.89
C ASP A 310 -13.39 -3.21 -11.95
N GLU A 311 -13.02 -2.87 -13.19
CA GLU A 311 -12.86 -3.89 -14.23
C GLU A 311 -11.49 -4.57 -14.09
N GLY A 312 -11.46 -5.86 -13.73
CA GLY A 312 -10.26 -6.68 -13.88
C GLY A 312 -9.19 -6.52 -12.80
N THR A 313 -9.53 -6.03 -11.60
CA THR A 313 -8.60 -6.13 -10.46
C THR A 313 -8.64 -7.51 -9.79
N PRO A 314 -7.49 -7.98 -9.26
CA PRO A 314 -7.43 -9.30 -8.64
C PRO A 314 -8.23 -9.32 -7.33
N SER A 315 -8.76 -10.49 -6.98
CA SER A 315 -9.30 -10.71 -5.64
C SER A 315 -8.26 -10.40 -4.57
N LEU A 316 -8.70 -9.96 -3.39
CA LEU A 316 -7.80 -9.61 -2.28
C LEU A 316 -6.87 -10.77 -1.88
N THR A 317 -7.34 -12.02 -2.00
CA THR A 317 -6.53 -13.22 -1.74
C THR A 317 -5.43 -13.40 -2.79
N ALA A 318 -5.77 -13.26 -4.08
CA ALA A 318 -4.77 -13.32 -5.16
C ALA A 318 -3.73 -12.20 -5.01
N PHE A 319 -4.17 -10.97 -4.69
CA PHE A 319 -3.25 -9.86 -4.43
C PHE A 319 -2.33 -10.12 -3.22
N ALA A 320 -2.85 -10.76 -2.16
CA ALA A 320 -2.02 -11.17 -1.02
C ALA A 320 -0.95 -12.20 -1.42
N GLU A 321 -1.31 -13.15 -2.30
CA GLU A 321 -0.38 -14.15 -2.83
C GLU A 321 0.70 -13.53 -3.73
N ASP A 322 0.35 -12.54 -4.56
CA ASP A 322 1.31 -11.75 -5.34
C ASP A 322 2.31 -11.00 -4.44
N CYS A 323 1.83 -10.53 -3.28
CA CYS A 323 2.67 -9.98 -2.22
C CYS A 323 3.45 -11.05 -1.43
N LYS A 324 3.30 -12.34 -1.76
CA LYS A 324 3.84 -13.49 -1.01
C LYS A 324 3.46 -13.46 0.48
N LEU A 325 2.24 -13.03 0.76
CA LEU A 325 1.62 -13.00 2.09
C LEU A 325 0.57 -14.10 2.14
N ARG A 326 0.54 -14.88 3.21
CA ARG A 326 -0.44 -15.97 3.35
C ARG A 326 -0.84 -16.21 4.80
N PRO A 327 -1.99 -16.86 5.04
CA PRO A 327 -2.29 -17.41 6.36
C PRO A 327 -1.22 -18.43 6.82
N PRO A 328 -1.04 -18.65 8.13
CA PRO A 328 -0.22 -19.72 8.66
C PRO A 328 -0.66 -21.08 8.10
N GLN A 329 0.28 -21.81 7.51
CA GLN A 329 0.00 -23.13 6.96
C GLN A 329 -0.01 -24.17 8.08
N PRO A 330 -0.87 -25.20 8.03
CA PRO A 330 -0.76 -26.32 8.94
C PRO A 330 0.64 -26.94 8.87
N PRO A 331 1.17 -27.48 9.99
CA PRO A 331 2.42 -28.20 9.96
C PRO A 331 2.29 -29.35 8.95
N ARG A 332 3.21 -29.42 7.99
CA ARG A 332 3.25 -30.53 7.03
C ARG A 332 3.28 -31.84 7.82
N PRO A 333 2.41 -32.83 7.50
CA PRO A 333 2.49 -34.12 8.14
C PRO A 333 3.92 -34.64 7.96
N LYS A 334 4.60 -34.92 9.07
CA LYS A 334 5.96 -35.49 9.00
C LYS A 334 5.84 -36.75 8.14
N PRO A 335 6.68 -36.91 7.10
CA PRO A 335 6.70 -38.16 6.34
C PRO A 335 6.85 -39.27 7.38
N ARG A 336 5.86 -40.17 7.43
CA ARG A 336 5.93 -41.35 8.29
C ARG A 336 7.15 -42.11 7.82
N GLY A 337 8.28 -41.92 8.52
CA GLY A 337 9.43 -42.79 8.37
C GLY A 337 8.90 -44.20 8.46
N SER A 338 9.17 -45.01 7.45
CA SER A 338 8.66 -46.37 7.28
C SER A 338 9.14 -47.26 8.43
N ARG A 339 8.51 -47.12 9.60
CA ARG A 339 8.56 -48.10 10.67
C ARG A 339 7.41 -49.06 10.40
N ARG A 340 7.73 -50.20 9.77
CA ARG A 340 6.97 -51.44 9.95
C ARG A 340 6.86 -51.66 11.45
N GLY A 341 5.66 -51.53 12.01
CA GLY A 341 5.45 -51.71 13.44
C GLY A 341 4.12 -51.13 13.90
N THR A 342 3.09 -51.97 13.82
CA THR A 342 1.89 -52.06 14.68
C THR A 342 1.10 -50.77 14.92
N THR A 343 -0.10 -50.74 14.34
CA THR A 343 -1.13 -49.70 14.45
C THR A 343 -1.54 -49.41 15.91
N PRO A 344 -1.38 -48.18 16.43
CA PRO A 344 -2.08 -47.77 17.65
C PRO A 344 -3.47 -47.25 17.27
N GLY A 345 -4.51 -47.72 17.97
CA GLY A 345 -5.90 -47.30 17.78
C GLY A 345 -6.13 -45.81 18.04
N PRO A 346 -7.27 -45.26 17.55
CA PRO A 346 -7.57 -43.83 17.60
C PRO A 346 -7.72 -43.36 19.04
N LYS A 347 -6.84 -42.44 19.48
CA LYS A 347 -7.05 -41.72 20.74
C LYS A 347 -8.18 -40.71 20.56
N GLN A 348 -9.20 -40.79 21.41
CA GLN A 348 -10.25 -39.79 21.52
C GLN A 348 -9.65 -38.37 21.62
N PRO A 349 -10.16 -37.39 20.87
CA PRO A 349 -9.72 -36.01 21.01
C PRO A 349 -10.06 -35.52 22.43
N VAL A 350 -9.08 -34.92 23.08
CA VAL A 350 -9.25 -34.27 24.39
C VAL A 350 -10.31 -33.18 24.24
N LYS A 351 -11.35 -33.22 25.07
CA LYS A 351 -12.41 -32.21 25.15
C LYS A 351 -11.81 -30.81 25.30
N THR A 352 -11.83 -30.02 24.23
CA THR A 352 -11.58 -28.58 24.25
C THR A 352 -12.88 -27.87 24.60
N ILE A 353 -12.92 -27.24 25.78
CA ILE A 353 -14.01 -26.35 26.21
C ILE A 353 -13.77 -24.98 25.55
N TRP A 354 -14.35 -24.75 24.38
CA TRP A 354 -14.78 -23.41 23.97
C TRP A 354 -16.18 -23.16 24.54
N PRO A 355 -16.60 -21.92 24.82
CA PRO A 355 -18.02 -21.61 24.88
C PRO A 355 -18.61 -21.86 23.49
N VAL A 356 -19.22 -23.02 23.34
CA VAL A 356 -19.97 -23.44 22.16
C VAL A 356 -21.15 -22.48 22.05
N CYS A 357 -21.15 -21.61 21.03
CA CYS A 357 -22.40 -21.04 20.54
C CYS A 357 -23.06 -22.17 19.74
N THR A 358 -24.19 -22.69 20.20
CA THR A 358 -24.91 -23.88 19.70
C THR A 358 -25.51 -23.73 18.28
N ALA A 359 -25.08 -22.74 17.49
CA ALA A 359 -25.66 -22.43 16.19
C ALA A 359 -25.00 -23.17 14.99
N HIS A 360 -24.03 -24.07 15.23
CA HIS A 360 -23.19 -24.63 14.16
C HIS A 360 -23.34 -26.15 13.91
N TYR A 361 -24.35 -26.83 14.46
CA TYR A 361 -24.49 -28.28 14.29
C TYR A 361 -25.72 -28.77 13.52
N GLU A 362 -26.45 -27.89 12.84
CA GLU A 362 -27.47 -28.34 11.90
C GLU A 362 -27.23 -27.69 10.54
N HIS A 363 -26.41 -28.34 9.72
CA HIS A 363 -26.69 -28.53 8.30
C HIS A 363 -25.65 -29.48 7.71
N SER A 364 -26.08 -30.73 7.51
CA SER A 364 -25.39 -31.71 6.69
C SER A 364 -25.81 -31.46 5.25
N LEU A 365 -24.88 -31.13 4.36
CA LEU A 365 -25.06 -31.39 2.94
C LEU A 365 -23.73 -31.83 2.33
N ALA A 366 -23.78 -33.07 1.85
CA ALA A 366 -22.81 -33.65 0.96
C ALA A 366 -22.82 -32.88 -0.36
N GLU A 367 -21.64 -32.61 -0.91
CA GLU A 367 -21.30 -32.88 -2.31
C GLU A 367 -19.81 -32.62 -2.54
N ALA A 368 -19.25 -33.38 -3.48
CA ALA A 368 -17.83 -33.45 -3.76
C ALA A 368 -17.43 -32.40 -4.81
N GLU A 369 -16.48 -31.52 -4.46
CA GLU A 369 -15.77 -30.62 -5.39
C GLU A 369 -14.35 -30.27 -4.86
N PRO A 370 -13.42 -29.83 -5.73
CA PRO A 370 -12.00 -30.15 -5.60
C PRO A 370 -11.23 -29.18 -4.68
N ASP A 371 -10.34 -29.75 -3.85
CA ASP A 371 -9.18 -29.16 -3.16
C ASP A 371 -9.17 -27.63 -2.90
N LEU A 372 -10.24 -27.11 -2.29
CA LEU A 372 -10.28 -25.76 -1.72
C LEU A 372 -9.72 -25.77 -0.30
N MET A 373 -8.54 -25.14 -0.11
CA MET A 373 -8.07 -24.49 1.13
C MET A 373 -8.72 -24.94 2.45
N GLN A 374 -8.63 -26.23 2.78
CA GLN A 374 -9.06 -26.78 4.08
C GLN A 374 -7.82 -27.21 4.86
N GLY A 375 -7.65 -26.62 6.05
CA GLY A 375 -6.61 -27.06 7.00
C GLY A 375 -5.83 -25.96 7.72
N CYS A 376 -6.20 -24.67 7.62
CA CYS A 376 -5.51 -23.66 8.42
C CYS A 376 -5.75 -23.91 9.93
N PRO A 377 -4.71 -24.02 10.77
CA PRO A 377 -4.89 -24.08 12.21
C PRO A 377 -5.53 -22.77 12.69
N TYR A 378 -6.61 -22.87 13.47
CA TYR A 378 -7.19 -21.73 14.16
C TYR A 378 -6.11 -21.02 14.99
N PRO A 379 -6.09 -19.68 15.03
CA PRO A 379 -5.24 -18.97 15.98
C PRO A 379 -5.59 -19.42 17.41
N PRO A 380 -4.62 -19.44 18.34
CA PRO A 380 -4.88 -19.87 19.71
C PRO A 380 -5.97 -18.98 20.33
N PRO A 381 -6.85 -19.54 21.16
CA PRO A 381 -7.85 -18.75 21.86
C PRO A 381 -7.20 -17.61 22.66
N HIS A 382 -7.75 -16.41 22.53
CA HIS A 382 -7.61 -15.34 23.51
C HIS A 382 -8.37 -15.75 24.77
N THR A 383 -7.83 -16.70 25.55
CA THR A 383 -8.37 -16.98 26.88
C THR A 383 -8.16 -15.75 27.77
N ARG A 384 -9.02 -15.55 28.76
CA ARG A 384 -8.84 -14.51 29.79
C ARG A 384 -7.41 -14.52 30.37
N LYS A 385 -6.85 -15.72 30.54
CA LYS A 385 -5.47 -15.94 30.98
C LYS A 385 -4.41 -15.44 29.98
N THR A 386 -4.65 -15.57 28.67
CA THR A 386 -3.77 -15.04 27.63
C THR A 386 -3.82 -13.51 27.57
N ILE A 387 -5.02 -12.92 27.75
CA ILE A 387 -5.24 -11.47 27.81
C ILE A 387 -4.55 -10.87 29.06
N GLU A 388 -4.76 -11.47 30.24
CA GLU A 388 -4.11 -11.04 31.49
C GLU A 388 -2.58 -11.16 31.43
N ARG A 389 -2.06 -12.21 30.77
CA ARG A 389 -0.62 -12.36 30.54
C ARG A 389 -0.07 -11.29 29.60
N ARG A 390 -0.78 -10.95 28.52
CA ARG A 390 -0.37 -9.87 27.60
C ARG A 390 -0.40 -8.51 28.31
N LYS A 391 -1.42 -8.23 29.14
CA LYS A 391 -1.47 -7.04 30.02
C LYS A 391 -0.28 -6.98 30.99
N LYS A 392 0.33 -8.13 31.32
CA LYS A 392 1.55 -8.26 32.13
C LYS A 392 2.84 -8.37 31.29
N GLY A 393 2.82 -7.97 30.01
CA GLY A 393 4.01 -7.92 29.15
C GLY A 393 4.42 -9.25 28.49
N TRP A 394 3.59 -10.29 28.55
CA TRP A 394 3.88 -11.56 27.88
C TRP A 394 3.62 -11.50 26.36
N LEU A 395 4.61 -11.91 25.56
CA LEU A 395 4.50 -12.07 24.12
C LEU A 395 4.20 -13.55 23.78
N PRO A 396 3.21 -13.85 22.90
CA PRO A 396 2.93 -15.21 22.46
C PRO A 396 4.14 -15.89 21.80
N PRO A 397 4.27 -17.22 21.87
CA PRO A 397 5.33 -17.94 21.16
C PRO A 397 5.21 -17.67 19.66
N ASP A 398 6.32 -17.27 19.03
CA ASP A 398 6.43 -16.99 17.60
C ASP A 398 5.80 -18.10 16.76
N TYR A 399 4.65 -17.80 16.14
CA TYR A 399 3.99 -18.65 15.17
C TYR A 399 4.73 -18.54 13.82
N GLY A 400 5.89 -19.19 13.73
CA GLY A 400 6.60 -19.40 12.46
C GLY A 400 7.97 -18.73 12.31
N LEU A 401 8.46 -17.99 13.31
CA LEU A 401 9.75 -17.27 13.22
C LEU A 401 10.91 -17.99 13.92
N ARG A 402 10.75 -19.27 14.29
CA ARG A 402 11.85 -20.07 14.89
C ARG A 402 13.11 -20.08 14.02
N GLU A 403 12.97 -19.94 12.71
CA GLU A 403 14.07 -19.93 11.73
C GLU A 403 14.89 -18.62 11.75
N LEU A 404 14.40 -17.55 12.39
CA LEU A 404 15.09 -16.24 12.44
C LEU A 404 15.88 -16.00 13.73
N ARG A 405 15.92 -16.99 14.65
CA ARG A 405 16.69 -16.87 15.91
C ARG A 405 18.20 -16.74 15.70
N HIS A 406 18.71 -17.06 14.51
CA HIS A 406 20.13 -17.02 14.16
C HIS A 406 20.62 -15.68 13.60
N LEU A 407 19.74 -14.68 13.45
CA LEU A 407 20.07 -13.36 12.88
C LEU A 407 20.14 -12.26 13.95
N ARG A 408 20.54 -12.59 15.18
CA ARG A 408 20.80 -11.61 16.25
C ARG A 408 22.26 -11.25 16.33
#